data_AF-A0A1Q2CRF0-F1
#
_entry.id   AF-A0A1Q2CRF0-F1
#
_cell.length_a   1.000
_cell.length_b   1.000
_cell.length_c   1.000
_cell.angle_alpha   90.00
_cell.angle_beta   90.00
_cell.angle_gamma   90.00
#
_symmetry.space_group_name_H-M   'P 1'
#
loop_
_entity.id
_entity.type
_entity.pdbx_description
1 polymer ?
#
loop_
_entity_poly.entity_id
_entity_poly.type
_entity_poly.pdbx_seq_one_letter_code
_entity_poly.pdbx_strand_id
1 'polypeptide(L)'
;MAKRIWWATWPGAVAMGCFAFLLGSAGTLTGAIGLLIPPPDDAGIDFEVQAQPVWLTVLWAAQVLAGLVLPILTTYWARRKWAGYVLLGLGLAGVLGIVGLFQSGIL
;
A
#
# COMPACT_ATOMS: atom_id res chain seq x y z
N MET A 1 21.66 16.21 -28.48
CA MET A 1 20.56 15.26 -28.13
C MET A 1 20.32 15.31 -26.63
N ALA A 2 19.14 15.73 -26.17
CA ALA A 2 18.82 15.65 -24.74
C ALA A 2 18.74 14.17 -24.31
N LYS A 3 19.51 13.78 -23.30
CA LYS A 3 19.56 12.40 -22.78
C LYS A 3 18.16 12.03 -22.28
N ARG A 4 17.54 10.99 -22.85
CA ARG A 4 16.21 10.51 -22.38
C ARG A 4 16.36 10.05 -20.93
N ILE A 5 15.51 10.60 -20.07
CA ILE A 5 15.40 10.19 -18.67
C ILE A 5 14.83 8.76 -18.64
N TRP A 6 15.61 7.78 -18.19
CA TRP A 6 15.25 6.36 -18.24
C TRP A 6 13.94 6.06 -17.49
N TRP A 7 13.75 6.61 -16.30
CA TRP A 7 12.54 6.36 -15.49
C TRP A 7 11.25 6.93 -16.11
N ALA A 8 11.36 7.84 -17.08
CA ALA A 8 10.21 8.38 -17.80
C ALA A 8 9.85 7.58 -19.07
N THR A 9 10.68 6.59 -19.43
CA THR A 9 10.33 5.62 -20.48
C THR A 9 9.21 4.69 -20.00
N TRP A 10 8.48 4.05 -20.92
CA TRP A 10 7.44 3.08 -20.54
C TRP A 10 7.98 1.97 -19.61
N PRO A 11 9.10 1.30 -19.94
CA PRO A 11 9.68 0.29 -19.04
C PRO A 11 10.11 0.87 -17.69
N GLY A 12 10.74 2.05 -17.68
CA GLY A 12 11.17 2.70 -16.44
C GLY A 12 10.01 3.13 -15.56
N ALA A 13 8.93 3.65 -16.14
CA ALA A 13 7.74 4.07 -15.41
C ALA A 13 7.02 2.87 -14.78
N VAL A 14 6.89 1.77 -15.53
CA VAL A 14 6.35 0.51 -15.01
C VAL A 14 7.23 -0.02 -13.88
N ALA A 15 8.56 0.02 -14.02
CA ALA A 15 9.47 -0.38 -12.96
C ALA A 15 9.27 0.46 -11.68
N MET A 16 9.05 1.77 -11.80
CA MET A 16 8.74 2.64 -10.65
C MET A 16 7.40 2.29 -10.00
N GLY A 17 6.37 1.98 -10.79
CA GLY A 17 5.09 1.49 -10.28
C GLY A 17 5.22 0.16 -9.53
N CYS A 18 5.92 -0.81 -10.12
CA CYS A 18 6.19 -2.09 -9.47
C CYS A 18 6.98 -1.92 -8.18
N PHE A 19 7.96 -1.02 -8.17
CA PHE A 19 8.74 -0.71 -6.97
C PHE A 19 7.86 -0.10 -5.86
N ALA A 20 6.98 0.85 -6.22
CA ALA A 20 5.98 1.38 -5.29
C ALA A 20 5.06 0.27 -4.74
N PHE A 21 4.60 -0.65 -5.59
CA PHE A 21 3.77 -1.76 -5.15
C PHE A 21 4.50 -2.68 -4.17
N LEU A 22 5.76 -3.04 -4.47
CA LEU A 22 6.57 -3.86 -3.58
C LEU A 22 6.81 -3.18 -2.23
N LEU A 23 7.10 -1.88 -2.22
CA LEU A 23 7.26 -1.12 -0.98
C LEU A 23 5.97 -1.12 -0.13
N GLY A 24 4.82 -0.91 -0.76
CA GLY A 24 3.53 -0.89 -0.08
C GLY A 24 2.90 -2.27 0.18
N SER A 25 3.55 -3.35 -0.26
CA SER A 25 2.96 -4.70 -0.28
C SER A 25 2.59 -5.21 1.11
N ALA A 26 3.44 -4.97 2.11
CA ALA A 26 3.18 -5.36 3.49
C ALA A 26 1.91 -4.70 4.04
N GLY A 27 1.75 -3.38 3.91
CA GLY A 27 0.53 -2.67 4.33
C GLY A 27 -0.70 -3.08 3.54
N THR A 28 -0.55 -3.30 2.23
CA THR A 28 -1.65 -3.78 1.39
C THR A 28 -2.15 -5.15 1.86
N LEU A 29 -1.21 -6.04 2.18
CA LEU A 29 -1.50 -7.40 2.64
C LEU A 29 -2.09 -7.39 4.05
N THR A 30 -1.56 -6.60 4.97
CA THR A 30 -2.13 -6.42 6.31
C THR A 30 -3.56 -5.88 6.24
N GLY A 31 -3.82 -4.88 5.41
CA GLY A 31 -5.18 -4.38 5.17
C GLY A 31 -6.10 -5.45 4.56
N ALA A 32 -5.62 -6.24 3.60
CA ALA A 32 -6.40 -7.31 3.01
C ALA A 32 -6.74 -8.41 4.04
N ILE A 33 -5.77 -8.81 4.88
CA ILE A 33 -5.99 -9.76 5.97
C ILE A 33 -7.04 -9.22 6.94
N GLY A 34 -6.93 -7.97 7.39
CA GLY A 34 -7.88 -7.38 8.33
C GLY A 34 -9.32 -7.32 7.78
N LEU A 35 -9.49 -7.14 6.48
CA LEU A 35 -10.82 -7.13 5.85
C LEU A 35 -11.40 -8.52 5.56
N LEU A 36 -10.54 -9.49 5.23
CA LEU A 36 -10.97 -10.80 4.72
C LEU A 36 -11.01 -11.88 5.80
N ILE A 37 -10.20 -11.75 6.85
CA ILE A 37 -10.09 -12.74 7.92
C ILE A 37 -10.89 -12.24 9.12
N PRO A 38 -11.99 -12.92 9.50
CA PRO A 38 -12.74 -12.56 10.69
C PRO A 38 -11.86 -12.74 11.95
N PRO A 39 -12.10 -11.95 13.01
CA PRO A 39 -11.40 -12.13 14.28
C PRO A 39 -11.58 -13.55 14.81
N PRO A 40 -10.57 -14.13 15.48
CA PRO A 40 -10.62 -15.49 16.03
C PRO A 40 -11.67 -15.69 17.14
N ASP A 41 -12.40 -14.65 17.53
CA ASP A 41 -13.38 -14.63 18.61
C ASP A 41 -14.69 -15.39 18.25
N ASP A 42 -14.86 -15.81 16.99
CA ASP A 42 -16.02 -16.58 16.50
C ASP A 42 -15.99 -18.08 16.90
N ALA A 43 -14.99 -18.51 17.68
CA ALA A 43 -14.84 -19.90 18.14
C ALA A 43 -15.22 -20.09 19.62
N GLY A 44 -16.51 -19.98 19.93
CA GLY A 44 -17.15 -20.84 20.96
C GLY A 44 -16.96 -20.52 22.44
N ILE A 45 -16.95 -19.25 22.86
CA ILE A 45 -17.07 -18.89 24.29
C ILE A 45 -17.89 -17.61 24.46
N ASP A 46 -18.85 -17.65 25.40
CA ASP A 46 -19.87 -16.64 25.73
C ASP A 46 -19.32 -15.29 26.27
N PHE A 47 -18.32 -14.72 25.62
CA PHE A 47 -17.91 -13.33 25.86
C PHE A 47 -18.46 -12.48 24.72
N GLU A 48 -19.11 -11.37 25.07
CA GLU A 48 -19.71 -10.43 24.12
C GLU A 48 -18.84 -10.27 22.87
N VAL A 49 -19.44 -10.50 21.70
CA VAL A 49 -18.87 -10.14 20.41
C VAL A 49 -18.60 -8.64 20.45
N GLN A 50 -17.37 -8.24 20.80
CA GLN A 50 -16.96 -6.86 20.69
C GLN A 50 -16.98 -6.54 19.20
N ALA A 51 -18.04 -5.84 18.78
CA ALA A 51 -18.18 -5.40 17.40
C ALA A 51 -16.88 -4.70 16.99
N GLN A 52 -16.24 -5.25 15.96
CA GLN A 52 -14.98 -4.72 15.46
C GLN A 52 -15.16 -3.23 15.15
N PRO A 53 -14.32 -2.35 15.71
CA PRO A 53 -14.59 -0.93 15.64
C PRO A 53 -14.42 -0.44 14.20
N VAL A 54 -15.43 0.27 13.69
CA VAL A 54 -15.54 0.68 12.28
C VAL A 54 -14.30 1.42 11.76
N TRP A 55 -13.60 2.16 12.64
CA TRP A 55 -12.39 2.88 12.25
C TRP A 55 -11.25 1.94 11.80
N LEU A 56 -11.15 0.72 12.35
CA LEU A 56 -10.17 -0.29 11.90
C LEU A 56 -10.51 -0.79 10.50
N THR A 57 -11.78 -1.06 10.23
CA THR A 57 -12.25 -1.46 8.90
C THR A 57 -11.93 -0.39 7.86
N VAL A 58 -12.16 0.89 8.19
CA VAL A 58 -11.82 2.02 7.32
C VAL A 58 -10.31 2.10 7.08
N LEU A 59 -9.49 1.90 8.10
CA LEU A 59 -8.03 1.88 7.95
C LEU A 59 -7.56 0.76 7.04
N TRP A 60 -8.08 -0.46 7.18
CA TRP A 60 -7.70 -1.58 6.33
C TRP A 60 -8.13 -1.38 4.88
N ALA A 61 -9.35 -0.87 4.67
CA ALA A 61 -9.81 -0.47 3.34
C ALA A 61 -8.90 0.62 2.73
N ALA A 62 -8.53 1.63 3.51
CA ALA A 62 -7.61 2.66 3.07
C ALA A 62 -6.23 2.11 2.70
N GLN A 63 -5.70 1.15 3.47
CA GLN A 63 -4.43 0.48 3.17
C GLN A 63 -4.48 -0.28 1.84
N VAL A 64 -5.54 -1.06 1.61
CA VAL A 64 -5.71 -1.79 0.35
C VAL A 64 -5.83 -0.82 -0.83
N LEU A 65 -6.68 0.21 -0.70
CA LEU A 65 -6.85 1.22 -1.74
C LEU A 65 -5.55 1.97 -2.03
N ALA A 66 -4.82 2.39 -1.00
CA ALA A 66 -3.52 3.04 -1.16
C ALA A 66 -2.50 2.13 -1.87
N GLY A 67 -2.46 0.85 -1.50
CA GLY A 67 -1.62 -0.17 -2.10
C GLY A 67 -1.85 -0.36 -3.60
N LEU A 68 -3.09 -0.18 -4.07
CA LEU A 68 -3.45 -0.29 -5.48
C LEU A 68 -3.27 1.04 -6.24
N VAL A 69 -3.58 2.16 -5.60
CA VAL A 69 -3.57 3.50 -6.23
C VAL A 69 -2.15 4.06 -6.36
N LEU A 70 -1.30 3.92 -5.34
CA LEU A 70 0.06 4.48 -5.34
C LEU A 70 0.93 3.96 -6.49
N PRO A 71 0.94 2.65 -6.86
CA PRO A 71 1.67 2.16 -8.02
C PRO A 71 1.22 2.79 -9.34
N ILE A 72 -0.10 2.96 -9.52
CA ILE A 72 -0.69 3.54 -10.72
C ILE A 72 -0.30 5.02 -10.83
N LEU A 73 -0.43 5.77 -9.74
CA LEU A 73 -0.05 7.17 -9.68
C LEU A 73 1.46 7.35 -9.89
N THR A 74 2.28 6.51 -9.26
CA THR A 74 3.75 6.56 -9.42
C THR A 74 4.16 6.31 -10.87
N THR A 75 3.53 5.34 -11.54
CA THR A 75 3.73 5.07 -12.98
C THR A 75 3.32 6.28 -13.82
N TYR A 76 2.16 6.88 -13.52
CA TYR A 76 1.65 8.04 -14.24
C TYR A 76 2.55 9.29 -14.07
N TRP A 77 2.99 9.58 -12.85
CA TRP A 77 3.91 10.69 -12.57
C TRP A 77 5.28 10.45 -13.21
N ALA A 78 5.74 9.19 -13.24
CA ALA A 78 6.96 8.81 -13.94
C ALA A 78 6.87 9.16 -15.44
N ARG A 79 5.73 8.85 -16.08
CA ARG A 79 5.46 9.21 -17.48
C ARG A 79 5.43 10.72 -17.72
N ARG A 80 4.90 11.49 -16.78
CA ARG A 80 4.86 12.96 -16.85
C ARG A 80 6.20 13.65 -16.54
N LYS A 81 7.25 12.88 -16.21
CA LYS A 81 8.57 13.40 -15.80
C LYS A 81 8.50 14.26 -14.54
N TRP A 82 7.59 13.93 -13.63
CA TRP A 82 7.38 14.65 -12.38
C TRP A 82 8.15 14.01 -11.23
N ALA A 83 9.45 14.30 -11.14
CA ALA A 83 10.34 13.64 -10.18
C ALA A 83 9.87 13.77 -8.71
N GLY A 84 9.40 14.95 -8.30
CA GLY A 84 8.90 15.17 -6.94
C GLY A 84 7.70 14.30 -6.59
N TYR A 85 6.74 14.15 -7.50
CA TYR A 85 5.57 13.30 -7.28
C TYR A 85 5.92 11.81 -7.34
N VAL A 86 6.88 11.40 -8.18
CA VAL A 86 7.39 10.01 -8.16
C VAL A 86 8.01 9.68 -6.80
N LEU A 87 8.86 10.56 -6.27
CA LEU A 87 9.47 10.40 -4.95
C LEU A 87 8.42 10.39 -3.84
N LEU A 88 7.38 11.23 -3.93
CA LEU A 88 6.26 11.21 -3.01
C LEU A 88 5.51 9.87 -3.05
N GLY A 89 5.23 9.33 -4.24
CA GLY A 89 4.58 8.04 -4.40
C GLY A 89 5.38 6.90 -3.79
N LEU A 90 6.70 6.90 -4.01
CA LEU A 90 7.61 5.92 -3.41
C LEU A 90 7.70 6.08 -1.89
N GLY A 91 7.79 7.31 -1.39
CA GLY A 91 7.82 7.60 0.04
C GLY A 91 6.54 7.16 0.75
N LEU A 92 5.38 7.47 0.19
CA LEU A 92 4.07 7.04 0.71
C LEU A 92 3.92 5.51 0.67
N ALA A 93 4.38 4.86 -0.41
CA ALA A 93 4.40 3.41 -0.48
C ALA A 93 5.32 2.79 0.57
N GLY A 94 6.48 3.39 0.83
CA GLY A 94 7.38 2.98 1.91
C GLY A 94 6.74 3.11 3.29
N VAL A 95 6.06 4.23 3.57
CA VAL A 95 5.31 4.43 4.82
C VAL A 95 4.21 3.38 4.97
N LEU A 96 3.45 3.12 3.91
CA LEU A 96 2.41 2.08 3.90
C LEU A 96 3.00 0.71 4.24
N GLY A 97 4.14 0.37 3.64
CA GLY A 97 4.88 -0.86 3.96
C GLY A 97 5.29 -0.94 5.43
N ILE A 98 5.92 0.11 5.95
CA ILE A 98 6.36 0.20 7.35
C ILE A 98 5.18 0.02 8.31
N VAL A 99 4.07 0.72 8.07
CA VAL A 99 2.84 0.59 8.88
C VAL A 99 2.33 -0.85 8.87
N GLY A 100 2.31 -1.50 7.70
CA GLY A 100 1.93 -2.90 7.58
C GLY A 100 2.82 -3.84 8.38
N LEU A 101 4.13 -3.63 8.34
CA LEU A 101 5.11 -4.41 9.10
C LEU A 101 4.93 -4.25 10.61
N PHE A 102 4.76 -3.01 11.10
CA PHE A 102 4.43 -2.72 12.50
C PHE A 102 3.14 -3.42 12.93
N GLN A 103 2.09 -3.34 12.12
CA GLN A 103 0.80 -3.98 12.42
C GLN A 103 0.90 -5.51 12.43
N SER A 104 1.78 -6.09 11.62
CA SER A 104 2.06 -7.53 11.65
C SER A 104 3.00 -7.99 12.77
N GLY A 105 3.54 -7.05 13.58
CA GLY A 105 4.49 -7.36 14.67
C GLY A 105 5.88 -7.78 14.21
N ILE A 106 6.22 -7.52 12.93
CA ILE A 106 7.55 -7.83 12.36
C ILE A 106 8.56 -6.72 12.72
N LEU A 107 8.10 -5.49 12.92
CA LEU A 107 8.87 -4.28 13.20
C LEU A 107 8.35 -3.64 14.50
#